data_AF-A0A847AW40-F1
#
_entry.id   AF-A0A847AW40-F1
#
_cell.length_a   1.000
_cell.length_b   1.000
_cell.length_c   1.000
_cell.angle_alpha   90.00
_cell.angle_beta   90.00
_cell.angle_gamma   90.00
#
_symmetry.space_group_name_H-M   'P 1'
#
loop_
_entity.id
_entity.type
_entity.pdbx_description
1 polymer ?
#
loop_
_entity_poly.entity_id
_entity_poly.type
_entity_poly.pdbx_seq_one_letter_code
_entity_poly.pdbx_strand_id
1 'polypeptide(L)'
;AEDVKIAPISYVFSHWAESYVEKLSGDFDVEEIFKDKKLDNHITAEDFNKIVKLTIDNEYEKVPESLSREAIVYEFTKMWAERAGKNIDEMPIIKMLIYQDTGDIDIKHLNGIYVAYMYDIAKGNGEGIFNPKNNVTYGELAVLVNNTINAIVKELEAEIPPIMAGKFENRGNYEIKDGKVAFNFELMSHYTEAKEIKFSSGQQFEVTITNVDGEEVYIFSDGKFFTQALIYKTLNPGETLQWQDEWNMTNKDGEKLTRGNYKAEIKILAAIAEEDKIPAEQLTNVLEFSLDNDVINSDLAKEIIEKDADRLLNAIKYKDAKVISDYVHPIKGVRFTPYTTVSNENDFVIKQEDMINFFEDENSYIWGYYDGIGDEINLTPSQYYEKFIYSEDFINAPKVGYNEVLSSGNMIENQFEVYENAIVVEYYIPEINPEYEGLDWQSLRLVFEECEGNWKLVGVIHNQWTI
;
A
#
# COMPACT_ATOMS: atom_id res chain seq x y z
N ALA A 1 -29.86 -11.87 -41.79
CA ALA A 1 -29.55 -12.43 -40.46
C ALA A 1 -28.09 -12.82 -40.45
N GLU A 2 -27.21 -12.23 -39.67
CA GLU A 2 -27.11 -10.91 -39.03
C GLU A 2 -25.63 -10.85 -38.64
N ASP A 3 -24.94 -9.77 -39.02
CA ASP A 3 -23.54 -9.55 -38.64
C ASP A 3 -23.47 -9.40 -37.12
N VAL A 4 -22.84 -10.37 -36.45
CA VAL A 4 -22.44 -10.20 -35.05
C VAL A 4 -21.21 -9.30 -35.04
N LYS A 5 -21.44 -8.00 -34.81
CA LYS A 5 -20.41 -7.08 -34.37
C LYS A 5 -20.00 -7.45 -32.95
N ILE A 6 -18.84 -8.08 -32.80
CA ILE A 6 -18.15 -8.13 -31.51
C ILE A 6 -17.50 -6.76 -31.32
N ALA A 7 -18.03 -5.98 -30.38
CA ALA A 7 -17.40 -4.74 -29.93
C ALA A 7 -16.24 -5.10 -28.99
N PRO A 8 -15.02 -4.57 -29.20
CA PRO A 8 -13.98 -4.62 -28.20
C PRO A 8 -14.31 -3.55 -27.15
N ILE A 9 -14.43 -3.95 -25.88
CA ILE A 9 -14.48 -3.00 -24.77
C ILE A 9 -13.06 -2.95 -24.20
N SER A 10 -12.23 -2.08 -24.76
CA SER A 10 -11.13 -1.46 -24.02
C SER A 10 -11.68 -0.12 -23.57
N TYR A 11 -12.04 -0.01 -22.28
CA TYR A 11 -12.35 1.27 -21.67
C TYR A 11 -11.00 1.96 -21.44
N VAL A 12 -10.60 2.81 -22.37
CA VAL A 12 -9.54 3.79 -22.12
C VAL A 12 -10.17 4.84 -21.21
N PHE A 13 -9.88 4.77 -19.92
CA PHE A 13 -10.28 5.82 -18.98
C PHE A 13 -9.49 7.09 -19.32
N SER A 14 -10.20 8.11 -19.75
CA SER A 14 -9.63 9.41 -20.12
C SER A 14 -9.18 10.22 -18.91
N HIS A 15 -9.67 9.86 -17.72
CA HIS A 15 -9.41 10.57 -16.48
C HIS A 15 -9.25 9.58 -15.30
N TRP A 16 -8.33 9.85 -14.38
CA TRP A 16 -7.94 8.95 -13.28
C TRP A 16 -9.09 8.53 -12.35
N ALA A 17 -10.12 9.38 -12.21
CA ALA A 17 -11.29 9.12 -11.37
C ALA A 17 -12.45 8.40 -12.08
N GLU A 18 -12.32 8.06 -13.38
CA GLU A 18 -13.44 7.57 -14.18
C GLU A 18 -13.93 6.18 -13.71
N SER A 19 -13.03 5.30 -13.27
CA SER A 19 -13.37 4.01 -12.67
C SER A 19 -14.19 4.13 -11.37
N TYR A 20 -13.97 5.19 -10.58
CA TYR A 20 -14.74 5.48 -9.37
C TYR A 20 -16.15 5.94 -9.68
N VAL A 21 -16.34 6.70 -10.76
CA VAL A 21 -17.66 7.13 -11.24
C VAL A 21 -18.44 5.93 -11.77
N GLU A 22 -17.80 5.03 -12.53
CA GLU A 22 -18.44 3.79 -12.99
C GLU A 22 -18.86 2.91 -11.82
N LYS A 23 -17.99 2.74 -10.82
CA LYS A 23 -18.33 1.99 -9.60
C LYS A 23 -19.57 2.56 -8.90
N LEU A 24 -19.63 3.89 -8.70
CA LEU A 24 -20.81 4.52 -8.09
C LEU A 24 -22.06 4.36 -8.94
N SER A 25 -21.93 4.47 -10.26
CA SER A 25 -23.07 4.35 -11.18
C SER A 25 -23.61 2.92 -11.27
N GLY A 26 -22.80 1.92 -10.93
CA GLY A 26 -23.24 0.52 -10.82
C GLY A 26 -24.17 0.27 -9.62
N ASP A 27 -23.94 0.98 -8.51
CA ASP A 27 -24.62 0.75 -7.24
C ASP A 27 -25.71 1.80 -6.92
N PHE A 28 -25.60 3.01 -7.50
CA PHE A 28 -26.43 4.16 -7.18
C PHE A 28 -26.83 4.97 -8.44
N ASP A 29 -27.98 5.66 -8.38
CA ASP A 29 -28.49 6.51 -9.46
C ASP A 29 -27.80 7.89 -9.48
N VAL A 30 -26.49 7.90 -9.75
CA VAL A 30 -25.65 9.12 -9.74
C VAL A 30 -25.39 9.69 -11.13
N GLU A 31 -25.99 9.14 -12.19
CA GLU A 31 -25.72 9.54 -13.57
C GLU A 31 -25.94 11.04 -13.79
N GLU A 32 -27.03 11.61 -13.24
CA GLU A 32 -27.34 13.04 -13.38
C GLU A 32 -26.30 13.98 -12.73
N ILE A 33 -25.45 13.48 -11.83
CA ILE A 33 -24.42 14.28 -11.16
C ILE A 33 -23.17 14.39 -12.04
N PHE A 34 -22.81 13.31 -12.75
CA PHE A 34 -21.56 13.24 -13.51
C PHE A 34 -21.75 13.44 -15.02
N LYS A 35 -22.96 13.23 -15.53
CA LYS A 35 -23.27 13.36 -16.95
C LYS A 35 -22.98 14.77 -17.46
N ASP A 36 -22.26 14.83 -18.58
CA ASP A 36 -21.82 16.07 -19.23
C ASP A 36 -20.89 16.97 -18.37
N LYS A 37 -20.37 16.46 -17.25
CA LYS A 37 -19.37 17.16 -16.41
C LYS A 37 -17.96 16.69 -16.77
N LYS A 38 -17.01 17.63 -16.75
CA LYS A 38 -15.58 17.28 -16.74
C LYS A 38 -15.15 16.99 -15.31
N LEU A 39 -14.44 15.88 -15.09
CA LEU A 39 -14.08 15.43 -13.75
C LEU A 39 -13.11 16.38 -13.02
N ASP A 40 -12.31 17.16 -13.76
CA ASP A 40 -11.46 18.22 -13.19
C ASP A 40 -12.21 19.50 -12.79
N ASN A 41 -13.48 19.64 -13.17
CA ASN A 41 -14.26 20.82 -12.76
C ASN A 41 -14.64 20.72 -11.28
N HIS A 42 -14.73 21.87 -10.62
CA HIS A 42 -15.20 21.95 -9.25
C HIS A 42 -16.70 21.64 -9.13
N ILE A 43 -17.05 20.96 -8.04
CA ILE A 43 -18.44 20.62 -7.70
C ILE A 43 -19.21 21.86 -7.22
N THR A 44 -20.53 21.74 -7.13
CA THR A 44 -21.37 22.69 -6.40
C THR A 44 -21.89 22.07 -5.09
N ALA A 45 -22.40 22.91 -4.18
CA ALA A 45 -23.03 22.42 -2.95
C ALA A 45 -24.29 21.59 -3.23
N GLU A 46 -24.99 21.86 -4.34
CA GLU A 46 -26.12 21.06 -4.79
C GLU A 46 -25.68 19.66 -5.22
N ASP A 47 -24.58 19.56 -5.99
CA ASP A 47 -24.03 18.28 -6.43
C ASP A 47 -23.58 17.42 -5.24
N PHE A 48 -22.88 18.05 -4.28
CA PHE A 48 -22.48 17.40 -3.03
C PHE A 48 -23.68 16.89 -2.23
N ASN A 49 -24.71 17.71 -2.02
CA ASN A 49 -25.89 17.29 -1.27
C ASN A 49 -26.64 16.14 -1.97
N LYS A 50 -26.78 16.21 -3.30
CA LYS A 50 -27.42 15.15 -4.10
C LYS A 50 -26.66 13.83 -3.99
N ILE A 51 -25.34 13.83 -4.18
CA ILE A 51 -24.58 12.58 -4.17
C ILE A 51 -24.63 11.93 -2.79
N VAL A 52 -24.52 12.72 -1.71
CA VAL A 52 -24.60 12.21 -0.34
C VAL A 52 -25.96 11.58 -0.07
N LYS A 53 -27.06 12.22 -0.51
CA LYS A 53 -28.42 11.67 -0.37
C LYS A 53 -28.62 10.36 -1.10
N LEU A 54 -28.03 10.23 -2.28
CA LEU A 54 -28.15 9.02 -3.08
C LEU A 54 -27.31 7.86 -2.55
N THR A 55 -26.22 8.14 -1.84
CA THR A 55 -25.18 7.14 -1.56
C THR A 55 -24.98 6.81 -0.08
N ILE A 56 -24.98 7.81 0.80
CA ILE A 56 -24.55 7.64 2.21
C ILE A 56 -25.71 7.92 3.17
N ASP A 57 -26.42 9.04 2.98
CA ASP A 57 -27.47 9.49 3.90
C ASP A 57 -28.62 10.19 3.19
N ASN A 58 -29.70 9.46 2.96
CA ASN A 58 -30.89 9.94 2.25
C ASN A 58 -31.60 11.12 2.93
N GLU A 59 -31.40 11.31 4.24
CA GLU A 59 -31.96 12.43 5.02
C GLU A 59 -30.99 13.61 5.16
N TYR A 60 -29.86 13.62 4.45
CA TYR A 60 -28.83 14.64 4.59
C TYR A 60 -29.27 16.02 4.07
N GLU A 61 -29.67 16.92 4.97
CA GLU A 61 -30.10 18.30 4.61
C GLU A 61 -29.08 19.39 4.94
N LYS A 62 -27.86 19.02 5.37
CA LYS A 62 -26.83 19.99 5.76
C LYS A 62 -26.19 20.64 4.52
N VAL A 63 -25.86 21.92 4.65
CA VAL A 63 -25.03 22.65 3.67
C VAL A 63 -23.59 22.62 4.19
N PRO A 64 -22.62 22.12 3.40
CA PRO A 64 -21.22 22.14 3.82
C PRO A 64 -20.76 23.59 4.02
N GLU A 65 -19.87 23.80 4.99
CA GLU A 65 -19.36 25.14 5.33
C GLU A 65 -18.74 25.85 4.13
N SER A 66 -18.00 25.08 3.33
CA SER A 66 -17.40 25.49 2.06
C SER A 66 -17.25 24.24 1.17
N LEU A 67 -16.82 24.44 -0.07
CA LEU A 67 -16.44 23.37 -0.98
C LEU A 67 -14.93 23.10 -0.97
N SER A 68 -14.21 23.65 0.00
CA SER A 68 -12.78 23.36 0.15
C SER A 68 -12.58 21.91 0.59
N ARG A 69 -11.44 21.35 0.21
CA ARG A 69 -11.10 19.96 0.46
C ARG A 69 -11.13 19.62 1.94
N GLU A 70 -10.62 20.48 2.81
CA GLU A 70 -10.68 20.29 4.27
C GLU A 70 -12.13 20.18 4.80
N ALA A 71 -13.05 21.01 4.28
CA ALA A 71 -14.43 21.04 4.75
C ALA A 71 -15.21 19.83 4.24
N ILE A 72 -15.06 19.49 2.96
CA ILE A 72 -15.74 18.34 2.35
C ILE A 72 -15.24 17.03 2.95
N VAL A 73 -13.93 16.86 3.11
CA VAL A 73 -13.35 15.68 3.78
C VAL A 73 -13.87 15.59 5.21
N TYR A 74 -13.89 16.69 5.95
CA TYR A 74 -14.41 16.71 7.31
C TYR A 74 -15.89 16.29 7.39
N GLU A 75 -16.74 16.74 6.46
CA GLU A 75 -18.14 16.31 6.40
C GLU A 75 -18.27 14.80 6.07
N PHE A 76 -17.48 14.27 5.13
CA PHE A 76 -17.46 12.83 4.86
C PHE A 76 -17.03 12.01 6.09
N THR A 77 -16.00 12.46 6.80
CA THR A 77 -15.58 11.81 8.04
C THR A 77 -16.68 11.82 9.09
N LYS A 78 -17.42 12.93 9.26
CA LYS A 78 -18.57 12.97 10.19
C LYS A 78 -19.62 11.96 9.82
N MET A 79 -19.98 11.88 8.54
CA MET A 79 -20.99 10.91 8.08
C MET A 79 -20.51 9.47 8.32
N TRP A 80 -19.25 9.17 8.05
CA TRP A 80 -18.66 7.88 8.42
C TRP A 80 -18.78 7.61 9.92
N ALA A 81 -18.39 8.55 10.77
CA ALA A 81 -18.43 8.38 12.22
C ALA A 81 -19.87 8.18 12.72
N GLU A 82 -20.82 8.99 12.26
CA GLU A 82 -22.25 8.85 12.57
C GLU A 82 -22.77 7.46 12.17
N ARG A 83 -22.41 6.97 10.98
CA ARG A 83 -22.81 5.64 10.47
C ARG A 83 -22.13 4.48 11.20
N ALA A 84 -20.90 4.68 11.66
CA ALA A 84 -20.14 3.72 12.47
C ALA A 84 -20.49 3.79 13.97
N GLY A 85 -21.41 4.66 14.39
CA GLY A 85 -21.78 4.85 15.81
C GLY A 85 -20.66 5.46 16.66
N LYS A 86 -19.73 6.21 16.03
CA LYS A 86 -18.58 6.87 16.66
C LYS A 86 -18.81 8.38 16.77
N ASN A 87 -18.14 9.01 17.72
CA ASN A 87 -18.06 10.47 17.83
C ASN A 87 -16.63 10.93 17.57
N ILE A 88 -16.39 11.68 16.48
CA ILE A 88 -15.06 12.15 16.07
C ILE A 88 -14.36 12.93 17.19
N ASP A 89 -15.11 13.72 17.96
CA ASP A 89 -14.54 14.57 19.01
C ASP A 89 -14.10 13.77 20.25
N GLU A 90 -14.55 12.52 20.38
CA GLU A 90 -14.22 11.61 21.48
C GLU A 90 -13.20 10.54 21.07
N MET A 91 -12.83 10.48 19.78
CA MET A 91 -11.86 9.50 19.30
C MET A 91 -10.45 9.81 19.81
N PRO A 92 -9.71 8.82 20.34
CA PRO A 92 -8.30 9.00 20.67
C PRO A 92 -7.50 9.07 19.37
N ILE A 93 -7.06 10.26 18.98
CA ILE A 93 -6.29 10.48 17.75
C ILE A 93 -4.80 10.59 18.08
N ILE A 94 -3.99 9.75 17.44
CA ILE A 94 -2.53 9.93 17.41
C ILE A 94 -2.24 11.04 16.40
N LYS A 95 -1.71 12.16 16.86
CA LYS A 95 -1.30 13.26 15.97
C LYS A 95 -0.07 12.82 15.19
N MET A 96 -0.24 12.63 13.88
CA MET A 96 0.83 12.27 12.95
C MET A 96 1.11 13.44 12.01
N LEU A 97 2.36 13.63 11.58
CA LEU A 97 2.68 14.58 10.52
C LEU A 97 2.41 13.89 9.17
N ILE A 98 1.13 13.88 8.77
CA ILE A 98 0.64 13.16 7.58
C ILE A 98 0.89 13.98 6.32
N TYR A 99 0.63 15.28 6.41
CA TYR A 99 0.72 16.18 5.26
C TYR A 99 1.72 17.30 5.51
N GLN A 100 2.49 17.66 4.48
CA GLN A 100 3.46 18.74 4.55
C GLN A 100 2.78 20.09 4.85
N ASP A 101 1.60 20.30 4.28
CA ASP A 101 0.75 21.47 4.42
C ASP A 101 -0.29 21.33 5.56
N THR A 102 -0.03 20.45 6.54
CA THR A 102 -0.91 20.29 7.72
C THR A 102 -1.11 21.64 8.46
N GLY A 103 -0.11 22.54 8.41
CA GLY A 103 -0.20 23.87 9.00
C GLY A 103 -1.26 24.78 8.37
N ASP A 104 -1.69 24.48 7.14
CA ASP A 104 -2.71 25.26 6.42
C ASP A 104 -4.13 24.74 6.68
N ILE A 105 -4.28 23.61 7.38
CA ILE A 105 -5.57 23.03 7.77
C ILE A 105 -6.17 23.83 8.92
N ASP A 106 -7.46 24.19 8.82
CA ASP A 106 -8.15 24.79 9.96
C ASP A 106 -8.23 23.81 11.13
N ILE A 107 -7.87 24.27 12.33
CA ILE A 107 -7.80 23.46 13.54
C ILE A 107 -9.11 22.72 13.85
N LYS A 108 -10.26 23.25 13.44
CA LYS A 108 -11.56 22.60 13.64
C LYS A 108 -11.76 21.38 12.72
N HIS A 109 -11.11 21.35 11.55
CA HIS A 109 -11.18 20.24 10.60
C HIS A 109 -10.07 19.21 10.82
N LEU A 110 -8.97 19.63 11.46
CA LEU A 110 -7.75 18.85 11.65
C LEU A 110 -7.98 17.43 12.19
N ASN A 111 -8.80 17.30 13.24
CA ASN A 111 -9.09 15.99 13.83
C ASN A 111 -9.80 15.06 12.83
N GLY A 112 -10.81 15.56 12.13
CA GLY A 112 -11.53 14.74 11.15
C GLY A 112 -10.70 14.43 9.92
N ILE A 113 -9.69 15.22 9.59
CA ILE A 113 -8.73 14.93 8.50
C ILE A 113 -7.74 13.84 8.92
N TYR A 114 -7.27 13.84 10.17
CA TYR A 114 -6.48 12.72 10.69
C TYR A 114 -7.26 11.40 10.67
N VAL A 115 -8.52 11.45 11.10
CA VAL A 115 -9.42 10.29 11.03
C VAL A 115 -9.66 9.88 9.58
N ALA A 116 -9.87 10.84 8.67
CA ALA A 116 -10.06 10.55 7.26
C ALA A 116 -8.89 9.77 6.66
N TYR A 117 -7.66 10.11 7.05
CA TYR A 117 -6.47 9.39 6.63
C TYR A 117 -6.41 7.98 7.22
N MET A 118 -6.61 7.85 8.54
CA MET A 118 -6.51 6.56 9.24
C MET A 118 -7.52 5.51 8.75
N TYR A 119 -8.68 5.96 8.27
CA TYR A 119 -9.75 5.09 7.79
C TYR A 119 -9.88 5.07 6.26
N ASP A 120 -8.83 5.51 5.56
CA ASP A 120 -8.75 5.52 4.08
C ASP A 120 -9.88 6.30 3.39
N ILE A 121 -10.54 7.24 4.08
CA ILE A 121 -11.58 8.12 3.53
C ILE A 121 -10.95 9.14 2.58
N ALA A 122 -9.87 9.79 3.01
CA ALA A 122 -9.16 10.80 2.22
C ALA A 122 -7.65 10.71 2.41
N LYS A 123 -6.91 10.88 1.31
CA LYS A 123 -5.45 10.93 1.28
C LYS A 123 -4.99 12.25 0.66
N GLY A 124 -3.71 12.57 0.83
CA GLY A 124 -3.05 13.65 0.11
C GLY A 124 -2.81 13.25 -1.34
N ASN A 125 -2.15 14.13 -2.10
CA ASN A 125 -1.49 13.69 -3.33
C ASN A 125 -0.30 12.77 -2.97
N GLY A 126 0.29 12.11 -3.97
CA GLY A 126 1.43 11.20 -3.78
C GLY A 126 2.69 11.85 -3.15
N GLU A 127 2.71 13.18 -3.00
CA GLU A 127 3.80 13.96 -2.39
C GLU A 127 3.54 14.27 -0.90
N GLY A 128 2.43 13.78 -0.35
CA GLY A 128 2.03 14.08 1.02
C GLY A 128 1.50 15.50 1.20
N ILE A 129 0.92 16.11 0.15
CA ILE A 129 0.26 17.42 0.20
C ILE A 129 -1.24 17.21 0.20
N PHE A 130 -1.96 17.80 1.16
CA PHE A 130 -3.40 17.65 1.28
C PHE A 130 -4.18 18.66 0.44
N ASN A 131 -3.65 19.86 0.21
CA ASN A 131 -4.29 21.00 -0.43
C ASN A 131 -5.61 21.41 0.25
N PRO A 132 -5.61 21.77 1.55
CA PRO A 132 -6.84 21.98 2.33
C PRO A 132 -7.76 23.05 1.77
N LYS A 133 -7.21 24.07 1.09
CA LYS A 133 -7.95 25.23 0.60
C LYS A 133 -8.47 25.09 -0.82
N ASN A 134 -8.07 24.05 -1.56
CA ASN A 134 -8.55 23.83 -2.92
C ASN A 134 -10.00 23.38 -2.91
N ASN A 135 -10.78 23.80 -3.90
CA ASN A 135 -12.15 23.32 -4.06
C ASN A 135 -12.15 21.90 -4.64
N VAL A 136 -13.04 21.06 -4.12
CA VAL A 136 -13.17 19.66 -4.54
C VAL A 136 -13.67 19.57 -5.99
N THR A 137 -13.02 18.72 -6.80
CA THR A 137 -13.44 18.41 -8.17
C THR A 137 -14.44 17.25 -8.23
N TYR A 138 -15.14 17.06 -9.35
CA TYR A 138 -16.04 15.91 -9.51
C TYR A 138 -15.28 14.57 -9.42
N GLY A 139 -14.05 14.51 -9.92
CA GLY A 139 -13.19 13.32 -9.79
C GLY A 139 -12.84 13.00 -8.34
N GLU A 140 -12.44 14.02 -7.57
CA GLU A 140 -12.18 13.87 -6.13
C GLU A 140 -13.46 13.51 -5.36
N LEU A 141 -14.60 14.10 -5.72
CA LEU A 141 -15.89 13.77 -5.10
C LEU A 141 -16.24 12.29 -5.29
N ALA A 142 -16.07 11.74 -6.49
CA ALA A 142 -16.33 10.33 -6.76
C ALA A 142 -15.47 9.41 -5.88
N VAL A 143 -14.19 9.75 -5.69
CA VAL A 143 -13.26 8.99 -4.86
C VAL A 143 -13.64 9.08 -3.38
N LEU A 144 -13.92 10.29 -2.88
CA LEU A 144 -14.31 10.50 -1.48
C LEU A 144 -15.59 9.74 -1.12
N VAL A 145 -16.59 9.73 -2.01
CA VAL A 145 -17.82 8.96 -1.78
C VAL A 145 -17.53 7.46 -1.72
N ASN A 146 -16.82 6.91 -2.71
CA ASN A 146 -16.45 5.48 -2.71
C ASN A 146 -15.69 5.07 -1.45
N ASN A 147 -14.68 5.86 -1.09
CA ASN A 147 -13.84 5.59 0.06
C ASN A 147 -14.63 5.67 1.36
N THR A 148 -15.53 6.64 1.49
CA THR A 148 -16.42 6.75 2.66
C THR A 148 -17.35 5.55 2.76
N ILE A 149 -17.97 5.12 1.66
CA ILE A 149 -18.81 3.92 1.63
C ILE A 149 -18.00 2.69 2.03
N ASN A 150 -16.82 2.48 1.45
CA ASN A 150 -15.94 1.36 1.80
C ASN A 150 -15.55 1.40 3.29
N ALA A 151 -15.23 2.58 3.83
CA ALA A 151 -14.89 2.75 5.24
C ALA A 151 -16.08 2.46 6.17
N ILE A 152 -17.31 2.85 5.78
CA ILE A 152 -18.54 2.50 6.50
C ILE A 152 -18.77 0.99 6.44
N VAL A 153 -18.70 0.41 5.24
CA VAL A 153 -18.87 -1.03 5.02
C VAL A 153 -17.85 -1.81 5.83
N LYS A 154 -16.58 -1.42 5.84
CA LYS A 154 -15.53 -2.06 6.66
C LYS A 154 -15.84 -1.99 8.16
N GLU A 155 -16.42 -0.91 8.65
CA GLU A 155 -16.86 -0.79 10.06
C GLU A 155 -18.10 -1.63 10.37
N LEU A 156 -18.98 -1.85 9.39
CA LEU A 156 -20.20 -2.64 9.54
C LEU A 156 -19.99 -4.15 9.26
N GLU A 157 -19.03 -4.49 8.40
CA GLU A 157 -18.62 -5.85 8.03
C GLU A 157 -17.52 -6.41 8.94
N ALA A 158 -16.73 -5.54 9.58
CA ALA A 158 -16.03 -5.93 10.79
C ALA A 158 -17.11 -6.35 11.79
N GLU A 159 -17.39 -7.65 11.87
CA GLU A 159 -18.31 -8.24 12.84
C GLU A 159 -17.81 -7.90 14.25
N ILE A 160 -18.21 -6.74 14.75
CA ILE A 160 -18.23 -6.44 16.16
C ILE A 160 -19.64 -6.87 16.59
N PRO A 161 -19.85 -8.11 17.08
CA PRO A 161 -21.06 -8.39 17.82
C PRO A 161 -21.19 -7.33 18.90
N PRO A 162 -22.36 -6.71 19.10
CA PRO A 162 -22.56 -5.67 20.09
C PRO A 162 -21.94 -6.14 21.41
N ILE A 163 -21.19 -5.27 22.08
CA ILE A 163 -20.59 -5.53 23.39
C ILE A 163 -21.66 -6.19 24.26
N MET A 164 -21.60 -7.52 24.37
CA MET A 164 -22.52 -8.24 25.21
C MET A 164 -22.06 -7.96 26.62
N ALA A 165 -22.78 -7.09 27.32
CA ALA A 165 -22.51 -6.84 28.73
C ALA A 165 -22.43 -8.19 29.47
N GLY A 166 -21.34 -8.39 30.21
CA GLY A 166 -21.12 -9.61 30.99
C GLY A 166 -20.33 -10.74 30.32
N LYS A 167 -19.42 -10.44 29.38
CA LYS A 167 -18.43 -11.40 28.86
C LYS A 167 -17.01 -10.85 28.85
N PHE A 168 -16.02 -11.72 28.70
CA PHE A 168 -14.70 -11.29 28.24
C PHE A 168 -14.63 -11.32 26.71
N GLU A 169 -13.74 -10.52 26.14
CA GLU A 169 -13.44 -10.52 24.71
C GLU A 169 -11.93 -10.62 24.52
N ASN A 170 -11.48 -11.64 23.79
CA ASN A 170 -10.11 -11.75 23.32
C ASN A 170 -9.99 -11.06 21.96
N ARG A 171 -9.19 -10.01 21.87
CA ARG A 171 -8.91 -9.27 20.64
C ARG A 171 -7.46 -9.45 20.28
N GLY A 172 -7.15 -9.42 18.99
CA GLY A 172 -5.77 -9.45 18.54
C GLY A 172 -5.61 -8.91 17.14
N ASN A 173 -4.38 -8.53 16.83
CA ASN A 173 -3.91 -8.21 15.50
C ASN A 173 -2.52 -8.81 15.29
N TYR A 174 -2.04 -8.72 14.06
CA TYR A 174 -0.69 -9.10 13.73
C TYR A 174 -0.05 -8.05 12.82
N GLU A 175 1.28 -7.99 12.85
CA GLU A 175 2.10 -7.21 11.93
C GLU A 175 3.20 -8.13 11.39
N ILE A 176 3.42 -8.10 10.08
CA ILE A 176 4.53 -8.81 9.44
C ILE A 176 5.62 -7.78 9.15
N LYS A 177 6.78 -7.95 9.76
CA LYS A 177 7.90 -7.01 9.61
C LYS A 177 9.22 -7.72 9.87
N ASP A 178 10.27 -7.34 9.12
CA ASP A 178 11.65 -7.81 9.31
C ASP A 178 11.77 -9.35 9.35
N GLY A 179 10.98 -10.06 8.53
CA GLY A 179 10.98 -11.52 8.47
C GLY A 179 10.43 -12.19 9.74
N LYS A 180 9.54 -11.51 10.46
CA LYS A 180 8.82 -12.00 11.63
C LYS A 180 7.34 -11.66 11.53
N VAL A 181 6.53 -12.40 12.29
CA VAL A 181 5.13 -12.06 12.57
C VAL A 181 5.03 -11.70 14.05
N ALA A 182 4.65 -10.47 14.35
CA ALA A 182 4.38 -10.01 15.70
C ALA A 182 2.88 -10.03 15.96
N PHE A 183 2.44 -10.75 16.99
CA PHE A 183 1.05 -10.81 17.41
C PHE A 183 0.87 -9.93 18.65
N ASN A 184 -0.06 -8.96 18.58
CA ASN A 184 -0.47 -8.18 19.74
C ASN A 184 -1.91 -8.54 20.06
N PHE A 185 -2.19 -8.88 21.31
CA PHE A 185 -3.52 -9.32 21.71
C PHE A 185 -3.86 -8.95 23.14
N GLU A 186 -5.16 -8.85 23.42
CA GLU A 186 -5.68 -8.38 24.69
C GLU A 186 -6.94 -9.13 25.11
N LEU A 187 -7.13 -9.23 26.43
CA LEU A 187 -8.38 -9.69 27.03
C LEU A 187 -9.09 -8.50 27.67
N MET A 188 -10.23 -8.09 27.11
CA MET A 188 -11.06 -7.01 27.61
C MET A 188 -12.21 -7.53 28.48
N SER A 189 -12.49 -6.86 29.59
CA SER A 189 -13.67 -7.12 30.41
C SER A 189 -14.86 -6.25 29.98
N HIS A 190 -15.96 -6.89 29.56
CA HIS A 190 -17.26 -6.22 29.33
C HIS A 190 -18.23 -6.40 30.50
N TYR A 191 -17.74 -6.83 31.66
CA TYR A 191 -18.56 -6.89 32.87
C TYR A 191 -18.74 -5.48 33.45
N THR A 192 -19.91 -5.22 34.03
CA THR A 192 -20.20 -3.98 34.75
C THR A 192 -19.62 -3.95 36.17
N GLU A 193 -19.04 -5.07 36.61
CA GLU A 193 -18.39 -5.24 37.90
C GLU A 193 -16.99 -5.83 37.71
N ALA A 194 -16.09 -5.57 38.66
CA ALA A 194 -14.75 -6.13 38.62
C ALA A 194 -14.79 -7.66 38.70
N LYS A 195 -13.97 -8.33 37.90
CA LYS A 195 -13.83 -9.79 37.88
C LYS A 195 -12.41 -10.19 38.26
N GLU A 196 -12.30 -11.12 39.21
CA GLU A 196 -11.03 -11.76 39.54
C GLU A 196 -10.85 -13.00 38.66
N ILE A 197 -9.78 -12.98 37.87
CA ILE A 197 -9.32 -14.11 37.07
C ILE A 197 -8.05 -14.70 37.66
N LYS A 198 -7.88 -16.01 37.47
CA LYS A 198 -6.69 -16.77 37.87
C LYS A 198 -6.03 -17.44 36.66
N PHE A 199 -4.70 -17.48 36.69
CA PHE A 199 -3.88 -18.31 35.82
C PHE A 199 -3.23 -19.40 36.66
N SER A 200 -3.25 -20.64 36.17
CA SER A 200 -2.75 -21.81 36.90
C SER A 200 -1.22 -21.90 36.96
N SER A 201 -0.52 -21.08 36.19
CA SER A 201 0.94 -21.06 36.07
C SER A 201 1.43 -19.70 35.57
N GLY A 202 2.75 -19.55 35.41
CA GLY A 202 3.35 -18.43 34.70
C GLY A 202 2.97 -18.35 33.22
N GLN A 203 2.47 -19.43 32.61
CA GLN A 203 1.89 -19.41 31.28
C GLN A 203 0.49 -18.78 31.33
N GLN A 204 0.33 -17.65 30.68
CA GLN A 204 -0.93 -16.90 30.65
C GLN A 204 -1.70 -17.04 29.34
N PHE A 205 -1.01 -17.45 28.27
CA PHE A 205 -1.58 -17.65 26.94
C PHE A 205 -0.88 -18.79 26.19
N GLU A 206 -1.46 -19.20 25.08
CA GLU A 206 -0.87 -20.06 24.06
C GLU A 206 -1.14 -19.44 22.69
N VAL A 207 -0.13 -19.41 21.82
CA VAL A 207 -0.27 -19.06 20.40
C VAL A 207 0.09 -20.31 19.61
N THR A 208 -0.83 -20.80 18.80
CA THR A 208 -0.62 -21.95 17.91
C THR A 208 -0.83 -21.52 16.47
N ILE A 209 0.17 -21.73 15.61
CA ILE A 209 0.08 -21.39 14.19
C ILE A 209 -0.02 -22.68 13.39
N THR A 210 -1.01 -22.73 12.50
CA THR A 210 -1.27 -23.86 11.60
C THR A 210 -1.25 -23.41 10.15
N ASN A 211 -0.79 -24.29 9.25
CA ASN A 211 -0.89 -24.07 7.80
C ASN A 211 -2.28 -24.48 7.26
N VAL A 212 -2.50 -24.32 5.95
CA VAL A 212 -3.76 -24.72 5.27
C VAL A 212 -4.12 -26.20 5.41
N ASP A 213 -3.11 -27.06 5.59
CA ASP A 213 -3.29 -28.50 5.78
C ASP A 213 -3.63 -28.86 7.24
N GLY A 214 -3.65 -27.86 8.13
CA GLY A 214 -3.91 -28.01 9.56
C GLY A 214 -2.71 -28.47 10.37
N GLU A 215 -1.51 -28.45 9.78
CA GLU A 215 -0.27 -28.83 10.47
C GLU A 215 0.24 -27.69 11.36
N GLU A 216 0.61 -28.01 12.59
CA GLU A 216 1.15 -27.05 13.56
C GLU A 216 2.61 -26.70 13.24
N VAL A 217 2.83 -25.46 12.81
CA VAL A 217 4.17 -24.97 12.47
C VAL A 217 4.85 -24.22 13.62
N TYR A 218 4.07 -23.71 14.57
CA TYR A 218 4.59 -23.02 15.76
C TYR A 218 3.65 -23.16 16.94
N ILE A 219 4.22 -23.36 18.13
CA ILE A 219 3.52 -23.30 19.42
C ILE A 219 4.37 -22.45 20.36
N PHE A 220 3.75 -21.45 21.00
CA PHE A 220 4.45 -20.57 21.92
C PHE A 220 5.14 -21.34 23.06
N SER A 221 4.49 -22.33 23.66
CA SER A 221 5.04 -23.09 24.78
C SER A 221 6.18 -24.05 24.44
N ASP A 222 6.45 -24.31 23.16
CA ASP A 222 7.52 -25.24 22.75
C ASP A 222 8.89 -24.76 23.26
N GLY A 223 9.57 -25.63 24.02
CA GLY A 223 10.87 -25.35 24.61
C GLY A 223 10.89 -24.35 25.78
N LYS A 224 9.71 -23.85 26.21
CA LYS A 224 9.60 -22.90 27.33
C LYS A 224 9.25 -23.61 28.64
N PHE A 225 9.76 -23.09 29.75
CA PHE A 225 9.42 -23.56 31.11
C PHE A 225 8.67 -22.47 31.86
N PHE A 226 7.53 -22.82 32.46
CA PHE A 226 6.68 -21.89 33.20
C PHE A 226 6.62 -22.24 34.68
N THR A 227 6.56 -21.23 35.54
CA THR A 227 6.44 -21.41 36.98
C THR A 227 5.07 -22.01 37.34
N GLN A 228 5.00 -22.87 38.35
CA GLN A 228 3.75 -23.46 38.82
C GLN A 228 3.04 -22.57 39.88
N ALA A 229 3.23 -21.25 39.78
CA ALA A 229 2.66 -20.29 40.71
C ALA A 229 1.30 -19.82 40.21
N LEU A 230 0.29 -19.84 41.08
CA LEU A 230 -1.01 -19.25 40.79
C LEU A 230 -0.88 -17.73 40.71
N ILE A 231 -1.40 -17.15 39.63
CA ILE A 231 -1.41 -15.70 39.41
C ILE A 231 -2.86 -15.25 39.43
N TYR A 232 -3.16 -14.23 40.24
CA TYR A 232 -4.48 -13.62 40.33
C TYR A 232 -4.43 -12.21 39.73
N LYS A 233 -5.46 -11.85 38.97
CA LYS A 233 -5.63 -10.53 38.37
C LYS A 233 -7.07 -10.08 38.54
N THR A 234 -7.26 -8.84 38.93
CA THR A 234 -8.58 -8.19 38.93
C THR A 234 -8.68 -7.35 37.67
N LEU A 235 -9.71 -7.58 36.84
CA LEU A 235 -10.06 -6.69 35.74
C LEU A 235 -11.29 -5.88 36.13
N ASN A 236 -11.16 -4.56 36.14
CA ASN A 236 -12.26 -3.63 36.29
C ASN A 236 -13.10 -3.55 35.01
N PRO A 237 -14.31 -2.96 35.07
CA PRO A 237 -15.13 -2.72 33.88
C PRO A 237 -14.36 -1.96 32.79
N GLY A 238 -14.28 -2.53 31.58
CA GLY A 238 -13.56 -1.95 30.45
C GLY A 238 -12.03 -2.07 30.50
N GLU A 239 -11.47 -2.67 31.55
CA GLU A 239 -10.02 -2.90 31.65
C GLU A 239 -9.56 -4.01 30.70
N THR A 240 -8.34 -3.89 30.19
CA THR A 240 -7.69 -4.86 29.32
C THR A 240 -6.41 -5.40 29.94
N LEU A 241 -6.12 -6.68 29.69
CA LEU A 241 -4.79 -7.25 29.84
C LEU A 241 -4.18 -7.45 28.46
N GLN A 242 -2.92 -7.07 28.27
CA GLN A 242 -2.26 -7.08 26.97
C GLN A 242 -1.02 -7.99 26.97
N TRP A 243 -0.80 -8.67 25.85
CA TRP A 243 0.35 -9.53 25.62
C TRP A 243 0.85 -9.37 24.18
N GLN A 244 2.08 -9.85 23.96
CA GLN A 244 2.71 -9.92 22.66
C GLN A 244 3.44 -11.26 22.51
N ASP A 245 3.43 -11.82 21.30
CA ASP A 245 4.30 -12.93 20.91
C ASP A 245 4.93 -12.66 19.54
N GLU A 246 6.14 -13.16 19.31
CA GLU A 246 6.85 -13.04 18.05
C GLU A 246 7.17 -14.42 17.48
N TRP A 247 6.72 -14.67 16.26
CA TRP A 247 7.12 -15.83 15.49
C TRP A 247 8.12 -15.41 14.41
N ASN A 248 9.29 -16.03 14.42
CA ASN A 248 10.34 -15.79 13.42
C ASN A 248 10.08 -16.55 12.10
N MET A 249 8.84 -16.94 11.80
CA MET A 249 8.46 -17.66 10.58
C MET A 249 9.25 -18.96 10.38
N THR A 250 9.72 -19.61 11.45
CA THR A 250 10.44 -20.89 11.36
C THR A 250 9.52 -22.00 11.85
N ASN A 251 9.38 -23.07 11.06
CA ASN A 251 8.58 -24.23 11.44
C ASN A 251 9.30 -25.08 12.50
N LYS A 252 8.61 -26.12 12.99
CA LYS A 252 9.16 -27.04 14.01
C LYS A 252 10.38 -27.85 13.53
N ASP A 253 10.57 -27.99 12.21
CA ASP A 253 11.73 -28.65 11.60
C ASP A 253 12.93 -27.71 11.42
N GLY A 254 12.79 -26.42 11.76
CA GLY A 254 13.85 -25.42 11.64
C GLY A 254 13.91 -24.75 10.27
N GLU A 255 12.93 -24.98 9.41
CA GLU A 255 12.84 -24.39 8.08
C GLU A 255 12.14 -23.03 8.13
N LYS A 256 12.68 -22.05 7.42
CA LYS A 256 12.09 -20.73 7.29
C LYS A 256 10.91 -20.79 6.30
N LEU A 257 9.71 -20.52 6.78
CA LEU A 257 8.50 -20.36 5.99
C LEU A 257 8.45 -18.96 5.42
N THR A 258 8.32 -18.84 4.10
CA THR A 258 8.31 -17.54 3.40
C THR A 258 7.02 -17.29 2.64
N ARG A 259 6.18 -18.31 2.45
CA ARG A 259 4.90 -18.22 1.74
C ARG A 259 3.81 -19.05 2.41
N GLY A 260 2.55 -18.75 2.08
CA GLY A 260 1.39 -19.58 2.39
C GLY A 260 0.39 -18.90 3.33
N ASN A 261 -0.80 -19.51 3.44
CA ASN A 261 -1.84 -19.04 4.35
C ASN A 261 -1.74 -19.79 5.68
N TYR A 262 -1.90 -19.04 6.77
CA TYR A 262 -1.76 -19.52 8.12
C TYR A 262 -2.91 -19.04 8.99
N LYS A 263 -3.15 -19.81 10.05
CA LYS A 263 -4.10 -19.48 11.10
C LYS A 263 -3.36 -19.46 12.43
N ALA A 264 -3.35 -18.32 13.10
CA ALA A 264 -2.91 -18.18 14.49
C ALA A 264 -4.12 -18.29 15.43
N GLU A 265 -4.18 -19.36 16.21
CA GLU A 265 -5.10 -19.50 17.33
C GLU A 265 -4.43 -18.96 18.60
N ILE A 266 -5.00 -17.91 19.17
CA ILE A 266 -4.55 -17.25 20.40
C ILE A 266 -5.50 -17.61 21.52
N LYS A 267 -5.01 -18.29 22.55
CA LYS A 267 -5.81 -18.75 23.68
C LYS A 267 -5.31 -18.18 25.00
N ILE A 268 -6.14 -17.43 25.70
CA ILE A 268 -5.85 -16.94 27.05
C ILE A 268 -6.19 -18.04 28.08
N LEU A 269 -5.24 -18.36 28.97
CA LEU A 269 -5.34 -19.47 29.93
C LEU A 269 -5.91 -19.01 31.29
N ALA A 270 -6.92 -18.15 31.24
CA ALA A 270 -7.59 -17.60 32.42
C ALA A 270 -8.80 -18.46 32.85
N ALA A 271 -9.12 -18.42 34.14
CA ALA A 271 -10.36 -18.95 34.71
C ALA A 271 -10.90 -17.97 35.78
N ILE A 272 -12.19 -18.03 36.11
CA ILE A 272 -12.71 -17.25 37.25
C ILE A 272 -12.27 -17.91 38.57
N ALA A 273 -11.94 -17.09 39.57
CA ALA A 273 -11.48 -17.59 40.86
C ALA A 273 -12.53 -18.48 41.56
N GLU A 274 -13.81 -18.06 41.54
CA GLU A 274 -14.96 -18.64 42.26
C GLU A 274 -15.75 -19.73 41.50
N GLU A 275 -15.06 -20.66 40.83
CA GLU A 275 -15.60 -21.92 40.25
C GLU A 275 -16.22 -21.90 38.84
N ASP A 276 -16.62 -20.74 38.28
CA ASP A 276 -17.10 -20.69 36.89
C ASP A 276 -15.95 -20.77 35.86
N LYS A 277 -16.11 -21.65 34.87
CA LYS A 277 -15.22 -21.65 33.69
C LYS A 277 -15.65 -20.54 32.75
N ILE A 278 -14.70 -19.72 32.33
CA ILE A 278 -14.95 -18.78 31.23
C ILE A 278 -15.16 -19.62 29.96
N PRO A 279 -16.24 -19.37 29.18
CA PRO A 279 -16.45 -20.07 27.91
C PRO A 279 -15.25 -19.92 26.99
N ALA A 280 -14.88 -21.01 26.30
CA ALA A 280 -13.66 -21.05 25.49
C ALA A 280 -13.70 -20.01 24.35
N GLU A 281 -14.87 -19.73 23.78
CA GLU A 281 -15.04 -18.70 22.75
C GLU A 281 -14.71 -17.27 23.23
N GLN A 282 -14.72 -17.01 24.54
CA GLN A 282 -14.35 -15.68 25.09
C GLN A 282 -12.84 -15.53 25.28
N LEU A 283 -12.11 -16.66 25.32
CA LEU A 283 -10.67 -16.70 25.57
C LEU A 283 -9.88 -17.05 24.32
N THR A 284 -10.55 -17.39 23.22
CA THR A 284 -9.91 -17.84 21.98
C THR A 284 -10.19 -16.82 20.89
N ASN A 285 -9.12 -16.33 20.25
CA ASN A 285 -9.20 -15.52 19.05
C ASN A 285 -8.42 -16.22 17.93
N VAL A 286 -8.91 -16.07 16.71
CA VAL A 286 -8.30 -16.65 15.52
C VAL A 286 -7.94 -15.51 14.58
N LEU A 287 -6.67 -15.44 14.21
CA LEU A 287 -6.18 -14.55 13.18
C LEU A 287 -5.78 -15.37 11.95
N GLU A 288 -6.35 -15.05 10.80
CA GLU A 288 -5.93 -15.60 9.51
C GLU A 288 -4.99 -14.61 8.85
N PHE A 289 -3.87 -15.09 8.34
CA PHE A 289 -2.86 -14.25 7.71
C PHE A 289 -2.10 -15.03 6.62
N SER A 290 -1.66 -14.31 5.61
CA SER A 290 -0.85 -14.85 4.52
C SER A 290 0.58 -14.37 4.71
N LEU A 291 1.52 -15.31 4.66
CA LEU A 291 2.89 -14.98 4.36
C LEU A 291 2.96 -14.88 2.84
N ASP A 292 3.09 -13.66 2.33
CA ASP A 292 3.40 -13.40 0.93
C ASP A 292 4.69 -12.59 0.91
N ASN A 293 5.84 -13.24 1.16
CA ASN A 293 7.14 -12.59 0.97
C ASN A 293 7.45 -12.42 -0.54
N ASP A 294 6.56 -11.73 -1.25
CA ASP A 294 6.87 -11.12 -2.53
C ASP A 294 7.53 -9.74 -2.35
N VAL A 295 7.57 -9.22 -1.11
CA VAL A 295 8.48 -8.11 -0.77
C VAL A 295 9.88 -8.66 -0.51
N ILE A 296 10.65 -8.81 -1.58
CA ILE A 296 12.09 -9.02 -1.50
C ILE A 296 12.68 -7.76 -0.86
N ASN A 297 12.99 -7.82 0.44
CA ASN A 297 13.57 -6.68 1.16
C ASN A 297 14.99 -6.35 0.65
N SER A 298 15.51 -5.18 1.03
CA SER A 298 16.77 -4.64 0.53
C SER A 298 17.97 -5.57 0.68
N ASP A 299 18.17 -6.17 1.87
CA ASP A 299 19.30 -7.06 2.13
C ASP A 299 19.23 -8.33 1.25
N LEU A 300 18.05 -8.93 1.12
CA LEU A 300 17.85 -10.12 0.29
C LEU A 300 17.94 -9.78 -1.21
N ALA A 301 17.34 -8.67 -1.64
CA ALA A 301 17.42 -8.18 -3.01
C ALA A 301 18.87 -8.00 -3.44
N LYS A 302 19.68 -7.38 -2.57
CA LYS A 302 21.11 -7.21 -2.76
C LYS A 302 21.83 -8.56 -2.91
N GLU A 303 21.62 -9.49 -1.99
CA GLU A 303 22.25 -10.81 -2.05
C GLU A 303 21.94 -11.55 -3.36
N ILE A 304 20.72 -11.41 -3.85
CA ILE A 304 20.25 -12.06 -5.07
C ILE A 304 20.85 -11.41 -6.33
N ILE A 305 20.81 -10.08 -6.45
CA ILE A 305 20.99 -9.41 -7.75
C ILE A 305 22.32 -8.67 -7.93
N GLU A 306 23.03 -8.28 -6.86
CA GLU A 306 24.16 -7.33 -6.91
C GLU A 306 25.16 -7.66 -8.02
N LYS A 307 25.61 -8.91 -8.08
CA LYS A 307 26.60 -9.35 -9.07
C LYS A 307 26.09 -9.28 -10.51
N ASP A 308 24.83 -9.61 -10.74
CA ASP A 308 24.22 -9.57 -12.08
C ASP A 308 23.93 -8.14 -12.51
N ALA A 309 23.45 -7.30 -11.59
CA ALA A 309 23.27 -5.87 -11.82
C ALA A 309 24.59 -5.17 -12.15
N ASP A 310 25.68 -5.46 -11.42
CA ASP A 310 27.02 -4.92 -11.71
C ASP A 310 27.53 -5.33 -13.08
N ARG A 311 27.33 -6.60 -13.46
CA ARG A 311 27.74 -7.11 -14.78
C ARG A 311 26.92 -6.44 -15.89
N LEU A 312 25.61 -6.30 -15.69
CA LEU A 312 24.73 -5.66 -16.65
C LEU A 312 25.05 -4.16 -16.79
N LEU A 313 25.28 -3.44 -15.70
CA LEU A 313 25.64 -2.02 -15.74
C LEU A 313 27.00 -1.80 -16.43
N ASN A 314 27.98 -2.68 -16.21
CA ASN A 314 29.21 -2.69 -17.00
C ASN A 314 28.95 -2.89 -18.50
N ALA A 315 28.08 -3.85 -18.86
CA ALA A 315 27.73 -4.09 -20.25
C ALA A 315 27.03 -2.88 -20.88
N ILE A 316 26.14 -2.22 -20.14
CA ILE A 316 25.50 -0.95 -20.53
C ILE A 316 26.57 0.11 -20.80
N LYS A 317 27.46 0.39 -19.83
CA LYS A 317 28.55 1.38 -19.97
C LYS A 317 29.42 1.18 -21.21
N TYR A 318 29.78 -0.08 -21.50
CA TYR A 318 30.65 -0.44 -22.62
C TYR A 318 29.89 -0.79 -23.90
N LYS A 319 28.56 -0.61 -23.92
CA LYS A 319 27.68 -0.89 -25.06
C LYS A 319 27.80 -2.34 -25.58
N ASP A 320 27.98 -3.30 -24.68
CA ASP A 320 28.02 -4.74 -25.02
C ASP A 320 26.59 -5.28 -25.21
N ALA A 321 26.00 -4.97 -26.38
CA ALA A 321 24.65 -5.36 -26.75
C ALA A 321 24.37 -6.87 -26.61
N LYS A 322 25.39 -7.70 -26.81
CA LYS A 322 25.26 -9.15 -26.68
C LYS A 322 25.02 -9.55 -25.23
N VAL A 323 25.83 -9.02 -24.31
CA VAL A 323 25.63 -9.29 -22.88
C VAL A 323 24.30 -8.70 -22.40
N ILE A 324 23.93 -7.49 -22.84
CA ILE A 324 22.64 -6.88 -22.49
C ILE A 324 21.48 -7.77 -22.98
N SER A 325 21.53 -8.24 -24.22
CA SER A 325 20.52 -9.15 -24.80
C SER A 325 20.39 -10.46 -24.00
N ASP A 326 21.48 -11.03 -23.47
CA ASP A 326 21.41 -12.22 -22.61
C ASP A 326 20.62 -12.00 -21.31
N TYR A 327 20.58 -10.75 -20.81
CA TYR A 327 19.78 -10.36 -19.64
C TYR A 327 18.34 -10.00 -19.97
N VAL A 328 18.00 -9.63 -21.20
CA VAL A 328 16.62 -9.25 -21.56
C VAL A 328 15.66 -10.41 -21.34
N HIS A 329 14.52 -10.13 -20.70
CA HIS A 329 13.48 -11.14 -20.48
C HIS A 329 12.94 -11.67 -21.82
N PRO A 330 12.96 -13.00 -22.08
CA PRO A 330 12.68 -13.56 -23.41
C PRO A 330 11.24 -13.31 -23.89
N ILE A 331 10.26 -13.32 -22.97
CA ILE A 331 8.84 -13.08 -23.29
C ILE A 331 8.48 -11.59 -23.19
N LYS A 332 8.73 -10.96 -22.03
CA LYS A 332 8.35 -9.56 -21.77
C LYS A 332 9.16 -8.56 -22.61
N GLY A 333 10.45 -8.83 -22.84
CA GLY A 333 11.39 -7.82 -23.35
C GLY A 333 11.83 -6.87 -22.23
N VAL A 334 12.49 -5.78 -22.59
CA VAL A 334 12.86 -4.70 -21.68
C VAL A 334 12.09 -3.43 -22.05
N ARG A 335 11.39 -2.86 -21.07
CA ARG A 335 10.68 -1.57 -21.17
C ARG A 335 11.63 -0.43 -20.83
N PHE A 336 11.61 0.62 -21.64
CA PHE A 336 12.38 1.84 -21.41
C PHE A 336 11.46 2.97 -20.99
N THR A 337 11.63 3.43 -19.76
CA THR A 337 10.86 4.53 -19.20
C THR A 337 11.78 5.75 -19.06
N PRO A 338 11.57 6.84 -19.82
CA PRO A 338 12.47 8.00 -19.86
C PRO A 338 12.44 8.85 -18.59
N TYR A 339 11.45 8.63 -17.73
CA TYR A 339 11.29 9.25 -16.43
C TYR A 339 10.71 8.24 -15.41
N THR A 340 10.47 8.64 -14.17
CA THR A 340 10.07 7.74 -13.07
C THR A 340 8.83 6.90 -13.32
N THR A 341 7.78 7.47 -13.92
CA THR A 341 6.47 6.81 -14.00
C THR A 341 6.41 5.83 -15.15
N VAL A 342 6.35 4.55 -14.83
CA VAL A 342 6.28 3.45 -15.78
C VAL A 342 4.92 3.43 -16.47
N SER A 343 4.91 3.44 -17.81
CA SER A 343 3.69 3.37 -18.63
C SER A 343 3.63 2.06 -19.41
N ASN A 344 2.62 1.24 -19.13
CA ASN A 344 2.43 0.00 -19.87
C ASN A 344 2.09 0.22 -21.35
N GLU A 345 1.48 1.36 -21.67
CA GLU A 345 0.98 1.72 -23.00
C GLU A 345 1.99 2.52 -23.84
N ASN A 346 2.67 3.48 -23.22
CA ASN A 346 3.49 4.46 -23.96
C ASN A 346 4.99 4.15 -23.97
N ASP A 347 5.49 3.39 -22.98
CA ASP A 347 6.91 3.10 -22.92
C ASP A 347 7.32 2.12 -24.02
N PHE A 348 8.49 2.38 -24.61
CA PHE A 348 9.01 1.56 -25.68
C PHE A 348 9.59 0.24 -25.13
N VAL A 349 9.23 -0.89 -25.73
CA VAL A 349 9.68 -2.22 -25.32
C VAL A 349 10.53 -2.85 -26.41
N ILE A 350 11.73 -3.29 -26.06
CA ILE A 350 12.65 -3.98 -26.97
C ILE A 350 12.71 -5.46 -26.62
N LYS A 351 12.56 -6.31 -27.64
CA LYS A 351 12.68 -7.76 -27.48
C LYS A 351 14.14 -8.18 -27.47
N GLN A 352 14.38 -9.35 -26.87
CA GLN A 352 15.72 -9.91 -26.72
C GLN A 352 16.49 -9.98 -28.04
N GLU A 353 15.83 -10.39 -29.12
CA GLU A 353 16.43 -10.53 -30.45
C GLU A 353 16.85 -9.20 -31.07
N ASP A 354 16.08 -8.13 -30.84
CA ASP A 354 16.36 -6.80 -31.35
C ASP A 354 17.47 -6.10 -30.56
N MET A 355 17.61 -6.41 -29.26
CA MET A 355 18.63 -5.83 -28.38
C MET A 355 20.06 -6.08 -28.88
N ILE A 356 20.31 -7.18 -29.62
CA ILE A 356 21.63 -7.49 -30.18
C ILE A 356 22.13 -6.39 -31.12
N ASN A 357 21.23 -5.74 -31.84
CA ASN A 357 21.55 -4.68 -32.81
C ASN A 357 21.23 -3.27 -32.28
N PHE A 358 20.92 -3.12 -30.99
CA PHE A 358 20.44 -1.87 -30.41
C PHE A 358 21.33 -0.66 -30.76
N PHE A 359 22.65 -0.78 -30.60
CA PHE A 359 23.58 0.33 -30.89
C PHE A 359 23.90 0.53 -32.37
N GLU A 360 23.53 -0.42 -33.23
CA GLU A 360 23.71 -0.36 -34.69
C GLU A 360 22.45 0.16 -35.40
N ASP A 361 21.31 0.18 -34.71
CA ASP A 361 20.05 0.64 -35.26
C ASP A 361 20.02 2.17 -35.41
N GLU A 362 19.91 2.63 -36.65
CA GLU A 362 19.83 4.05 -37.03
C GLU A 362 18.38 4.55 -37.16
N ASN A 363 17.36 3.70 -36.96
CA ASN A 363 15.97 4.12 -37.00
C ASN A 363 15.61 4.95 -35.76
N SER A 364 14.71 5.91 -35.93
CA SER A 364 14.15 6.68 -34.82
C SER A 364 12.83 6.08 -34.34
N TYR A 365 12.66 6.05 -33.02
CA TYR A 365 11.47 5.56 -32.33
C TYR A 365 10.94 6.62 -31.37
N ILE A 366 9.65 6.53 -31.04
CA ILE A 366 9.04 7.33 -29.98
C ILE A 366 9.21 6.54 -28.68
N TRP A 367 10.00 7.09 -27.75
CA TRP A 367 10.32 6.47 -26.47
C TRP A 367 9.41 6.91 -25.31
N GLY A 368 8.49 7.83 -25.59
CA GLY A 368 7.65 8.52 -24.61
C GLY A 368 7.58 10.01 -24.92
N TYR A 369 7.36 10.81 -23.89
CA TYR A 369 7.20 12.26 -23.98
C TYR A 369 8.11 12.98 -22.99
N TYR A 370 8.64 14.13 -23.37
CA TYR A 370 9.45 14.97 -22.49
C TYR A 370 8.61 15.51 -21.34
N ASP A 371 9.12 15.34 -20.11
CA ASP A 371 8.49 15.91 -18.92
C ASP A 371 8.44 17.45 -19.00
N GLY A 372 7.37 18.04 -18.48
CA GLY A 372 7.09 19.49 -18.50
C GLY A 372 6.64 20.11 -19.84
N ILE A 373 7.07 19.57 -20.99
CA ILE A 373 6.73 20.12 -22.33
C ILE A 373 5.73 19.24 -23.09
N GLY A 374 5.80 17.91 -22.93
CA GLY A 374 4.89 16.95 -23.56
C GLY A 374 5.21 16.62 -25.02
N ASP A 375 6.34 17.07 -25.56
CA ASP A 375 6.80 16.72 -26.92
C ASP A 375 7.26 15.26 -26.98
N GLU A 376 7.07 14.60 -28.13
CA GLU A 376 7.55 13.23 -28.36
C GLU A 376 9.08 13.11 -28.26
N ILE A 377 9.55 12.10 -27.53
CA ILE A 377 10.95 11.71 -27.49
C ILE A 377 11.23 10.84 -28.72
N ASN A 378 11.47 11.48 -29.86
CA ASN A 378 11.78 10.80 -31.12
C ASN A 378 13.30 10.71 -31.33
N LEU A 379 13.90 9.57 -30.96
CA LEU A 379 15.35 9.37 -30.92
C LEU A 379 15.74 8.00 -31.50
N THR A 380 16.97 7.87 -32.00
CA THR A 380 17.56 6.54 -32.26
C THR A 380 17.96 5.88 -30.93
N PRO A 381 18.08 4.54 -30.86
CA PRO A 381 18.54 3.85 -29.65
C PRO A 381 19.85 4.39 -29.07
N SER A 382 20.84 4.70 -29.94
CA SER A 382 22.10 5.31 -29.51
C SER A 382 21.91 6.71 -28.92
N GLN A 383 21.01 7.52 -29.46
CA GLN A 383 20.70 8.85 -28.90
C GLN A 383 19.93 8.75 -27.58
N TYR A 384 18.99 7.81 -27.48
CA TYR A 384 18.25 7.53 -26.25
C TYR A 384 19.19 7.03 -25.15
N TYR A 385 20.16 6.17 -25.50
CA TYR A 385 21.18 5.69 -24.58
C TYR A 385 21.95 6.84 -23.91
N GLU A 386 22.48 7.77 -24.70
CA GLU A 386 23.27 8.89 -24.17
C GLU A 386 22.43 9.85 -23.32
N LYS A 387 21.11 9.89 -23.54
CA LYS A 387 20.22 10.85 -22.88
C LYS A 387 19.51 10.30 -21.64
N PHE A 388 19.18 9.02 -21.62
CA PHE A 388 18.30 8.43 -20.60
C PHE A 388 18.80 7.08 -20.04
N ILE A 389 19.74 6.38 -20.68
CA ILE A 389 20.24 5.10 -20.13
C ILE A 389 21.56 5.29 -19.40
N TYR A 390 22.50 6.03 -20.00
CA TYR A 390 23.82 6.29 -19.43
C TYR A 390 24.17 7.76 -19.60
N SER A 391 23.27 8.63 -19.13
CA SER A 391 23.46 10.08 -19.09
C SER A 391 24.58 10.50 -18.15
N GLU A 392 24.86 9.71 -17.11
CA GLU A 392 25.89 9.96 -16.10
C GLU A 392 26.67 8.68 -15.76
N ASP A 393 27.76 8.80 -14.99
CA ASP A 393 28.64 7.67 -14.63
C ASP A 393 28.05 6.78 -13.52
N PHE A 394 26.87 6.21 -13.77
CA PHE A 394 26.10 5.41 -12.81
C PHE A 394 26.87 4.20 -12.24
N ILE A 395 27.87 3.67 -12.95
CA ILE A 395 28.72 2.59 -12.41
C ILE A 395 29.51 3.02 -11.16
N ASN A 396 29.74 4.32 -11.00
CA ASN A 396 30.43 4.91 -9.85
C ASN A 396 29.46 5.73 -8.97
N ALA A 397 28.16 5.42 -9.04
CA ALA A 397 27.14 6.11 -8.25
C ALA A 397 27.48 6.04 -6.73
N PRO A 398 27.44 7.16 -5.99
CA PRO A 398 27.76 7.18 -4.56
C PRO A 398 26.81 6.36 -3.69
N LYS A 399 25.57 6.14 -4.16
CA LYS A 399 24.55 5.37 -3.45
C LYS A 399 23.90 4.38 -4.41
N VAL A 400 23.75 3.13 -3.93
CA VAL A 400 23.05 2.07 -4.65
C VAL A 400 21.99 1.49 -3.71
N GLY A 401 20.75 1.45 -4.18
CA GLY A 401 19.59 0.94 -3.45
C GLY A 401 19.08 -0.35 -4.08
N TYR A 402 18.61 -1.28 -3.26
CA TYR A 402 18.04 -2.55 -3.68
C TYR A 402 16.63 -2.62 -3.13
N ASN A 403 15.60 -2.59 -3.98
CA ASN A 403 14.20 -2.45 -3.57
C ASN A 403 13.97 -1.29 -2.55
N GLU A 404 14.78 -0.25 -2.67
CA GLU A 404 14.72 0.98 -1.90
C GLU A 404 14.69 2.16 -2.87
N VAL A 405 13.82 3.13 -2.61
CA VAL A 405 13.75 4.38 -3.38
C VAL A 405 14.73 5.38 -2.76
N LEU A 406 15.80 5.69 -3.48
CA LEU A 406 16.84 6.63 -3.04
C LEU A 406 16.64 8.05 -3.57
N SER A 407 16.01 8.17 -4.74
CA SER A 407 15.64 9.45 -5.36
C SER A 407 14.12 9.57 -5.50
N SER A 408 13.60 10.77 -5.25
CA SER A 408 12.18 11.10 -5.39
C SER A 408 12.04 12.46 -6.04
N GLY A 409 11.25 12.54 -7.12
CA GLY A 409 10.90 13.78 -7.82
C GLY A 409 9.39 14.04 -7.78
N ASN A 410 8.91 14.90 -8.68
CA ASN A 410 7.49 15.26 -8.80
C ASN A 410 6.64 14.20 -9.53
N MET A 411 7.29 13.20 -10.13
CA MET A 411 6.63 12.12 -10.88
C MET A 411 6.29 10.93 -9.99
N ILE A 412 5.20 10.22 -10.33
CA ILE A 412 4.70 9.07 -9.57
C ILE A 412 5.71 7.91 -9.66
N GLU A 413 6.05 7.39 -8.49
CA GLU A 413 6.84 6.17 -8.28
C GLU A 413 5.91 4.95 -8.30
N ASN A 414 5.78 4.26 -9.44
CA ASN A 414 4.86 3.12 -9.61
C ASN A 414 5.56 1.80 -10.01
N GLN A 415 6.89 1.73 -10.02
CA GLN A 415 7.63 0.55 -10.47
C GLN A 415 7.26 -0.72 -9.68
N PHE A 416 7.01 -0.61 -8.38
CA PHE A 416 6.62 -1.75 -7.54
C PHE A 416 5.14 -2.17 -7.72
N GLU A 417 4.33 -1.31 -8.35
CA GLU A 417 2.95 -1.63 -8.73
C GLU A 417 2.89 -2.26 -10.13
N VAL A 418 3.79 -1.84 -11.03
CA VAL A 418 3.81 -2.29 -12.43
C VAL A 418 4.57 -3.61 -12.61
N TYR A 419 5.68 -3.80 -11.89
CA TYR A 419 6.50 -5.00 -11.99
C TYR A 419 6.25 -5.93 -10.80
N GLU A 420 5.57 -7.04 -11.06
CA GLU A 420 5.25 -8.06 -10.05
C GLU A 420 6.53 -8.79 -9.62
N ASN A 421 6.75 -8.90 -8.31
CA ASN A 421 7.83 -9.70 -7.70
C ASN A 421 9.23 -9.36 -8.22
N ALA A 422 9.42 -8.09 -8.58
CA ALA A 422 10.66 -7.61 -9.17
C ALA A 422 11.71 -7.24 -8.11
N ILE A 423 12.97 -7.26 -8.54
CA ILE A 423 14.07 -6.58 -7.87
C ILE A 423 14.43 -5.35 -8.67
N VAL A 424 14.40 -4.19 -8.03
CA VAL A 424 14.78 -2.88 -8.57
C VAL A 424 16.12 -2.49 -7.95
N VAL A 425 17.11 -2.24 -8.80
CA VAL A 425 18.41 -1.69 -8.38
C VAL A 425 18.50 -0.25 -8.83
N GLU A 426 18.59 0.68 -7.89
CA GLU A 426 18.71 2.11 -8.16
C GLU A 426 20.14 2.61 -7.96
N TYR A 427 20.74 3.16 -9.01
CA TYR A 427 22.04 3.83 -8.98
C TYR A 427 21.83 5.33 -8.91
N TYR A 428 22.07 5.93 -7.74
CA TYR A 428 21.72 7.32 -7.45
C TYR A 428 22.94 8.23 -7.31
N ILE A 429 22.94 9.32 -8.09
CA ILE A 429 23.91 10.41 -8.03
C ILE A 429 23.18 11.65 -7.47
N PRO A 430 23.40 12.00 -6.18
CA PRO A 430 22.65 13.05 -5.50
C PRO A 430 23.01 14.49 -5.94
N GLU A 431 24.16 14.67 -6.60
CA GLU A 431 24.66 15.96 -7.06
C GLU A 431 25.70 15.71 -8.16
N ILE A 432 25.58 16.40 -9.28
CA ILE A 432 26.53 16.29 -10.41
C ILE A 432 27.47 17.51 -10.42
N ASN A 433 26.90 18.71 -10.30
CA ASN A 433 27.59 19.98 -10.23
C ASN A 433 27.12 20.77 -8.99
N PRO A 434 28.04 21.06 -8.05
CA PRO A 434 27.74 21.80 -6.83
C PRO A 434 27.09 23.17 -7.02
N GLU A 435 27.21 23.80 -8.20
CA GLU A 435 26.57 25.08 -8.50
C GLU A 435 25.04 24.99 -8.57
N TYR A 436 24.48 23.80 -8.77
CA TYR A 436 23.04 23.57 -8.80
C TYR A 436 22.48 23.16 -7.43
N GLU A 437 23.29 23.13 -6.38
CA GLU A 437 22.87 22.85 -4.99
C GLU A 437 22.01 21.56 -4.87
N GLY A 438 22.36 20.52 -5.63
CA GLY A 438 21.63 19.25 -5.67
C GLY A 438 20.35 19.25 -6.52
N LEU A 439 20.05 20.31 -7.27
CA LEU A 439 18.95 20.37 -8.25
C LEU A 439 19.33 19.79 -9.62
N ASP A 440 20.32 18.90 -9.64
CA ASP A 440 20.79 18.21 -10.84
C ASP A 440 21.00 16.72 -10.60
N TRP A 441 20.41 16.18 -9.54
CA TRP A 441 20.50 14.76 -9.24
C TRP A 441 19.93 13.91 -10.38
N GLN A 442 20.49 12.71 -10.54
CA GLN A 442 20.03 11.71 -11.50
C GLN A 442 20.10 10.31 -10.89
N SER A 443 19.22 9.43 -11.35
CA SER A 443 19.27 8.01 -11.03
C SER A 443 18.90 7.14 -12.23
N LEU A 444 19.47 5.95 -12.25
CA LEU A 444 19.13 4.89 -13.19
C LEU A 444 18.63 3.69 -12.39
N ARG A 445 17.48 3.14 -12.76
CA ARG A 445 16.95 1.92 -12.16
C ARG A 445 16.92 0.79 -13.17
N LEU A 446 17.46 -0.35 -12.76
CA LEU A 446 17.38 -1.61 -13.49
C LEU A 446 16.37 -2.51 -12.78
N VAL A 447 15.37 -2.98 -13.50
CA VAL A 447 14.28 -3.81 -12.96
C VAL A 447 14.42 -5.24 -13.47
N PHE A 448 14.42 -6.19 -12.54
CA PHE A 448 14.61 -7.60 -12.80
C PHE A 448 13.41 -8.42 -12.34
N GLU A 449 13.01 -9.40 -13.14
CA GLU A 449 12.03 -10.41 -12.76
C GLU A 449 12.60 -11.81 -12.97
N GLU A 450 12.16 -12.77 -12.16
CA GLU A 450 12.58 -14.16 -12.29
C GLU A 450 11.93 -14.84 -13.50
N CYS A 451 12.76 -15.41 -14.37
CA CYS A 451 12.35 -16.22 -15.51
C CYS A 451 13.17 -17.51 -15.55
N GLU A 452 12.51 -18.66 -15.40
CA GLU A 452 13.14 -19.99 -15.41
C GLU A 452 14.34 -20.10 -14.45
N GLY A 453 14.22 -19.53 -13.24
CA GLY A 453 15.26 -19.56 -12.21
C GLY A 453 16.41 -18.58 -12.43
N ASN A 454 16.29 -17.64 -13.37
CA ASN A 454 17.28 -16.59 -13.61
C ASN A 454 16.61 -15.21 -13.57
N TRP A 455 17.28 -14.22 -12.98
CA TRP A 455 16.80 -12.85 -12.98
C TRP A 455 17.06 -12.17 -14.32
N LYS A 456 16.00 -11.69 -14.97
CA LYS A 456 16.01 -11.08 -16.30
C LYS A 456 15.58 -9.63 -16.24
N LEU A 457 16.27 -8.78 -16.99
CA LEU A 457 15.95 -7.37 -17.16
C LEU A 457 14.60 -7.22 -17.88
N VAL A 458 13.67 -6.55 -17.22
CA VAL A 458 12.34 -6.21 -17.75
C VAL A 458 12.12 -4.70 -17.86
N GLY A 459 12.92 -3.89 -17.17
CA GLY A 459 12.77 -2.43 -17.17
C GLY A 459 14.09 -1.69 -17.00
N VAL A 460 14.22 -0.58 -17.71
CA VAL A 460 15.27 0.45 -17.53
C VAL A 460 14.54 1.78 -17.34
N ILE A 461 14.65 2.35 -16.15
CA ILE A 461 13.93 3.56 -15.77
C ILE A 461 14.96 4.64 -15.47
N HIS A 462 14.86 5.76 -16.18
CA HIS A 462 15.63 6.96 -15.88
C HIS A 462 14.86 7.81 -14.89
N ASN A 463 15.55 8.51 -14.01
CA ASN A 463 14.96 9.56 -13.21
C ASN A 463 15.98 10.69 -13.02
N GLN A 464 15.48 11.90 -12.95
CA GLN A 464 16.29 13.10 -12.82
C GLN A 464 15.46 14.21 -12.22
N TRP A 465 16.13 15.20 -11.65
CA TRP A 465 15.45 16.42 -11.28
C TRP A 465 14.84 17.12 -12.51
N THR A 466 13.55 17.44 -12.43
CA THR A 466 12.79 18.21 -13.42
C THR A 466 12.02 19.36 -12.74
N ILE A 467 11.68 20.42 -13.50
CA ILE A 467 11.05 21.66 -13.01
C ILE A 467 9.54 21.60 -13.14
#